data_AF-A0AAU2E776-F1
#
_entry.id   AF-A0AAU2E776-F1
#
_cell.length_a   1.000
_cell.length_b   1.000
_cell.length_c   1.000
_cell.angle_alpha   90.00
_cell.angle_beta   90.00
_cell.angle_gamma   90.00
#
_symmetry.space_group_name_H-M   'P 1'
#
loop_
_entity.id
_entity.type
_entity.pdbx_description
1 polymer ?
#
loop_
_entity_poly.entity_id
_entity_poly.type
_entity_poly.pdbx_seq_one_letter_code
_entity_poly.pdbx_strand_id
1 'polypeptide(L)'
;MGTAALIREAGRAGTTTARLRELAAGEPEVARAVAARTGLTSALAEELAVRWAGDATGIGVLRALAAQPATGPEWLALLAVHPDELVRRAVAAHRSTPKPTVRALAADSAVGVRRAVAAREPDGTG
;
A
#
# COMPACT_ATOMS: atom_id res chain seq x y z
N MET A 1 -6.45 -23.80 11.93
CA MET A 1 -6.96 -22.43 12.19
C MET A 1 -7.58 -21.92 10.91
N GLY A 2 -8.76 -21.28 10.95
CA GLY A 2 -9.36 -20.70 9.75
C GLY A 2 -8.83 -19.30 9.45
N THR A 3 -8.87 -18.89 8.18
CA THR A 3 -8.45 -17.57 7.67
C THR A 3 -8.99 -16.41 8.50
N ALA A 4 -10.27 -16.48 8.91
CA ALA A 4 -10.90 -15.46 9.76
C ALA A 4 -10.22 -15.28 11.13
N ALA A 5 -9.67 -16.36 11.71
CA ALA A 5 -8.93 -16.27 12.97
C ALA A 5 -7.58 -15.56 12.77
N LEU A 6 -6.88 -15.87 11.67
CA LEU A 6 -5.61 -15.25 11.31
C LEU A 6 -5.78 -13.76 10.99
N ILE A 7 -6.85 -13.38 10.29
CA ILE A 7 -7.19 -11.96 10.03
C ILE A 7 -7.45 -11.21 11.35
N ARG A 8 -8.19 -11.80 12.29
CA ARG A 8 -8.40 -11.19 13.60
C ARG A 8 -7.10 -11.04 14.38
N GLU A 9 -6.22 -12.04 14.33
CA GLU A 9 -4.90 -11.98 14.95
C GLU A 9 -4.04 -10.87 14.31
N ALA A 10 -4.06 -10.77 12.99
CA ALA A 10 -3.45 -9.68 12.23
C ALA A 10 -4.07 -8.32 12.53
N GLY A 11 -5.18 -8.20 13.28
CA GLY A 11 -5.75 -6.93 13.73
C GLY A 11 -5.33 -6.52 15.15
N ARG A 12 -4.77 -7.42 15.96
CA ARG A 12 -4.50 -7.15 17.38
C ARG A 12 -3.29 -6.24 17.58
N ALA A 13 -3.39 -5.26 18.48
CA ALA A 13 -2.28 -4.36 18.78
C ALA A 13 -1.05 -5.08 19.38
N GLY A 14 -1.26 -6.16 20.12
CA GLY A 14 -0.20 -6.95 20.74
C GLY A 14 0.50 -7.98 19.83
N THR A 15 0.14 -8.07 18.55
CA THR A 15 0.77 -9.01 17.62
C THR A 15 2.18 -8.54 17.29
N THR A 16 3.18 -9.39 17.57
CA THR A 16 4.60 -9.05 17.36
C THR A 16 4.94 -8.95 15.87
N THR A 17 5.98 -8.18 15.52
CA THR A 17 6.44 -8.03 14.13
C THR A 17 6.82 -9.38 13.50
N ALA A 18 7.46 -10.27 14.26
CA ALA A 18 7.77 -11.63 13.80
C ALA A 18 6.49 -12.39 13.42
N ARG A 19 5.46 -12.32 14.27
CA ARG A 19 4.18 -12.96 14.01
C ARG A 19 3.45 -12.33 12.82
N LEU A 20 3.52 -11.02 12.66
CA LEU A 20 2.95 -10.33 11.49
C LEU A 20 3.61 -10.78 10.18
N ARG A 21 4.93 -11.02 10.18
CA ARG A 21 5.63 -11.58 9.01
C ARG A 21 5.13 -12.98 8.66
N GLU A 22 5.00 -13.85 9.65
CA GLU A 22 4.47 -15.20 9.44
C GLU A 22 3.05 -15.17 8.85
N LEU A 23 2.18 -14.32 9.41
CA LEU A 23 0.81 -14.16 8.93
C LEU A 23 0.78 -13.64 7.49
N ALA A 24 1.63 -12.68 7.15
CA ALA A 24 1.68 -12.09 5.83
C ALA A 24 2.44 -12.93 4.78
N ALA A 25 3.13 -13.99 5.21
CA ALA A 25 3.74 -14.96 4.31
C ALA A 25 2.75 -15.99 3.75
N GLY A 26 1.58 -16.12 4.38
CA GLY A 26 0.52 -17.06 4.03
C GLY A 26 -0.49 -16.51 3.03
N GLU A 27 -1.77 -16.68 3.33
CA GLU A 27 -2.87 -16.33 2.43
C GLU A 27 -2.92 -14.82 2.09
N PRO A 28 -3.23 -14.43 0.84
CA PRO A 28 -3.29 -13.03 0.42
C PRO A 28 -4.27 -12.19 1.26
N GLU A 29 -5.36 -12.80 1.72
CA GLU A 29 -6.34 -12.12 2.58
C GLU A 29 -5.75 -11.77 3.95
N VAL A 30 -4.93 -12.66 4.51
CA VAL A 30 -4.24 -12.43 5.79
C VAL A 30 -3.13 -11.39 5.60
N ALA A 31 -2.35 -11.50 4.53
CA ALA A 31 -1.33 -10.50 4.20
C ALA A 31 -1.92 -9.11 3.98
N ARG A 32 -3.07 -9.02 3.33
CA ARG A 32 -3.82 -7.77 3.18
C ARG A 32 -4.28 -7.23 4.53
N ALA A 33 -4.74 -8.08 5.44
CA ALA A 33 -5.12 -7.65 6.78
C ALA A 33 -3.91 -7.09 7.55
N VAL A 34 -2.74 -7.72 7.44
CA VAL A 34 -1.48 -7.20 8.01
C VAL A 34 -1.12 -5.85 7.38
N ALA A 35 -1.18 -5.73 6.06
CA ALA A 35 -0.89 -4.50 5.33
C ALA A 35 -1.88 -3.36 5.62
N ALA A 36 -3.09 -3.65 6.08
CA ALA A 36 -4.10 -2.66 6.44
C ALA A 36 -4.02 -2.17 7.90
N ARG A 37 -3.10 -2.71 8.71
CA ARG A 37 -2.95 -2.34 10.11
C ARG A 37 -2.45 -0.91 10.29
N THR A 38 -2.90 -0.27 11.36
CA THR A 38 -2.30 0.97 11.86
C THR A 38 -0.97 0.68 12.55
N GLY A 39 0.04 1.53 12.34
CA GLY A 39 1.34 1.39 13.01
C GLY A 39 2.23 0.29 12.44
N LEU A 40 2.00 -0.12 11.18
CA LEU A 40 2.95 -0.96 10.46
C LEU A 40 4.28 -0.19 10.33
N THR A 41 5.40 -0.84 10.67
CA THR A 41 6.71 -0.21 10.50
C THR A 41 7.03 -0.12 9.00
N SER A 42 7.79 0.92 8.61
CA SER A 42 8.24 1.04 7.22
C SER A 42 8.97 -0.22 6.76
N ALA A 43 9.92 -0.73 7.55
CA ALA A 43 10.64 -1.98 7.23
C ALA A 43 9.71 -3.16 6.89
N LEU A 44 8.64 -3.39 7.68
CA LEU A 44 7.71 -4.48 7.40
C LEU A 44 6.84 -4.17 6.16
N ALA A 45 6.41 -2.93 5.97
CA ALA A 45 5.67 -2.54 4.77
C ALA A 45 6.48 -2.81 3.49
N GLU A 46 7.78 -2.52 3.51
CA GLU A 46 8.72 -2.74 2.40
C GLU A 46 8.92 -4.23 2.11
N GLU A 47 9.14 -5.04 3.14
CA GLU A 47 9.24 -6.50 3.00
C GLU A 47 7.99 -7.10 2.33
N LEU A 48 6.79 -6.63 2.71
CA LEU A 48 5.54 -7.08 2.11
C LEU A 48 5.39 -6.58 0.67
N ALA A 49 5.79 -5.34 0.38
CA ALA A 49 5.75 -4.81 -0.98
C ALA A 49 6.63 -5.65 -1.92
N VAL A 50 7.88 -5.93 -1.54
CA VAL A 50 8.80 -6.79 -2.31
C VAL A 50 8.18 -8.16 -2.58
N ARG A 51 7.64 -8.79 -1.52
CA ARG A 51 7.10 -10.14 -1.61
C ARG A 51 5.94 -10.25 -2.58
N TRP A 52 5.03 -9.28 -2.54
CA TRP A 52 3.76 -9.34 -3.27
C TRP A 52 3.78 -8.59 -4.60
N ALA A 53 4.87 -7.87 -4.94
CA ALA A 53 5.01 -7.11 -6.18
C ALA A 53 4.91 -7.96 -7.46
N GLY A 54 5.33 -9.22 -7.41
CA GLY A 54 5.29 -10.14 -8.54
C GLY A 54 4.06 -11.06 -8.60
N ASP A 55 3.18 -10.98 -7.60
CA ASP A 55 2.05 -11.90 -7.44
C ASP A 55 0.73 -11.20 -7.76
N ALA A 56 -0.01 -11.70 -8.76
CA ALA A 56 -1.31 -11.16 -9.15
C ALA A 56 -2.35 -11.27 -8.03
N THR A 57 -2.20 -12.21 -7.09
CA THR A 57 -3.05 -12.32 -5.89
C THR A 57 -2.70 -11.28 -4.83
N GLY A 58 -1.52 -10.66 -4.94
CA GLY A 58 -0.97 -9.64 -4.04
C GLY A 58 -1.50 -8.22 -4.25
N ILE A 59 -2.30 -7.97 -5.29
CA ILE A 59 -2.83 -6.63 -5.60
C ILE A 59 -3.53 -6.00 -4.39
N GLY A 60 -4.31 -6.80 -3.65
CA GLY A 60 -4.99 -6.34 -2.44
C GLY A 60 -4.03 -5.89 -1.34
N VAL A 61 -2.87 -6.55 -1.23
CA VAL A 61 -1.79 -6.23 -0.28
C VAL A 61 -1.10 -4.94 -0.71
N LEU A 62 -0.68 -4.83 -1.96
CA LEU A 62 0.01 -3.65 -2.50
C LEU A 62 -0.86 -2.39 -2.42
N ARG A 63 -2.16 -2.52 -2.70
CA ARG A 63 -3.12 -1.42 -2.54
C ARG A 63 -3.24 -0.97 -1.09
N ALA A 64 -3.25 -1.91 -0.14
CA ALA A 64 -3.29 -1.58 1.28
C ALA A 64 -1.99 -0.88 1.71
N LEU A 65 -0.82 -1.38 1.28
CA LEU A 65 0.47 -0.75 1.54
C LEU A 65 0.55 0.66 0.94
N ALA A 66 0.11 0.89 -0.30
CA ALA A 66 0.09 2.21 -0.91
C ALA A 66 -0.75 3.24 -0.13
N ALA A 67 -1.72 2.78 0.67
CA ALA A 67 -2.53 3.63 1.55
C ALA A 67 -1.93 3.81 2.95
N GLN A 68 -0.86 3.09 3.31
CA GLN A 68 -0.24 3.18 4.62
C GLN A 68 0.62 4.44 4.75
N PRO A 69 0.43 5.25 5.81
CA PRO A 69 1.27 6.41 6.08
C PRO A 69 2.77 6.08 6.22
N ALA A 70 3.08 4.84 6.60
CA ALA A 70 4.45 4.34 6.78
C ALA A 70 5.16 3.99 5.47
N THR A 71 4.44 3.95 4.35
CA THR A 71 5.02 3.62 3.04
C THR A 71 5.86 4.77 2.52
N GLY A 72 7.15 4.48 2.36
CA GLY A 72 8.14 5.47 1.98
C GLY A 72 8.01 5.97 0.53
N PRO A 73 8.60 7.12 0.22
CA PRO A 73 8.54 7.75 -1.10
C PRO A 73 9.10 6.86 -2.24
N GLU A 74 10.17 6.11 -1.99
CA GLU A 74 10.77 5.19 -2.97
C GLU A 74 9.79 4.10 -3.39
N TRP A 75 9.10 3.50 -2.41
CA TRP A 75 8.09 2.48 -2.64
C TRP A 75 6.83 3.03 -3.30
N LEU A 76 6.41 4.24 -2.93
CA LEU A 76 5.33 4.93 -3.62
C LEU A 76 5.68 5.17 -5.09
N ALA A 77 6.93 5.52 -5.41
CA ALA A 77 7.37 5.68 -6.81
C ALA A 77 7.34 4.34 -7.58
N LEU A 78 7.73 3.24 -6.94
CA LEU A 78 7.67 1.91 -7.54
C LEU A 78 6.22 1.45 -7.78
N LEU A 79 5.32 1.65 -6.83
CA LEU A 79 3.90 1.30 -6.97
C LEU A 79 3.15 2.20 -7.96
N ALA A 80 3.67 3.39 -8.26
CA ALA A 80 3.08 4.31 -9.22
C ALA A 80 3.06 3.80 -10.66
N VAL A 81 3.89 2.81 -11.00
CA VAL A 81 3.92 2.19 -12.34
C VAL A 81 3.27 0.80 -12.37
N HIS A 82 2.60 0.40 -11.28
CA HIS A 82 1.95 -0.90 -11.18
C HIS A 82 0.81 -1.02 -12.22
N PRO A 83 0.61 -2.19 -12.86
CA PRO A 83 -0.42 -2.36 -13.90
C PRO A 83 -1.85 -2.14 -13.38
N ASP A 84 -2.11 -2.48 -12.12
CA ASP A 84 -3.41 -2.26 -11.48
C ASP A 84 -3.66 -0.77 -11.16
N GLU A 85 -4.77 -0.23 -11.68
CA GLU A 85 -5.14 1.17 -11.50
C GLU A 85 -5.50 1.54 -10.06
N LEU A 86 -5.97 0.60 -9.23
CA LEU A 86 -6.33 0.88 -7.84
C LEU A 86 -5.09 1.04 -6.97
N VAL A 87 -4.01 0.30 -7.27
CA VAL A 87 -2.69 0.51 -6.67
C VAL A 87 -2.18 1.91 -7.02
N ARG A 88 -2.15 2.28 -8.32
CA ARG A 88 -1.71 3.61 -8.75
C ARG A 88 -2.58 4.74 -8.16
N ARG A 89 -3.89 4.53 -8.05
CA ARG A 89 -4.81 5.48 -7.43
C ARG A 89 -4.53 5.70 -5.95
N ALA A 90 -4.20 4.64 -5.21
CA ALA A 90 -3.81 4.76 -3.80
C ALA A 90 -2.53 5.59 -3.65
N VAL A 91 -1.52 5.35 -4.50
CA VAL A 91 -0.30 6.17 -4.56
C VAL A 91 -0.63 7.63 -4.90
N ALA A 92 -1.50 7.87 -5.88
CA ALA A 92 -1.92 9.21 -6.25
C ALA A 92 -2.61 9.97 -5.10
N ALA A 93 -3.34 9.27 -4.22
CA ALA A 93 -3.97 9.88 -3.04
C ALA A 93 -3.01 10.05 -1.85
N HIS A 94 -1.87 9.36 -1.84
CA HIS A 94 -0.98 9.31 -0.68
C HIS A 94 -0.16 10.61 -0.53
N ARG A 95 -0.23 11.24 0.65
CA ARG A 95 0.39 12.56 0.89
C ARG A 95 1.91 12.57 0.74
N SER A 96 2.59 11.50 1.14
CA SER A 96 4.05 11.38 1.02
C SER A 96 4.54 11.01 -0.38
N THR A 97 3.65 10.88 -1.37
CA THR A 97 4.05 10.58 -2.75
C THR A 97 4.90 11.72 -3.32
N PRO A 98 6.12 11.42 -3.83
CA PRO A 98 7.02 12.44 -4.35
C PRO A 98 6.38 13.29 -5.46
N LYS A 99 6.71 14.59 -5.50
CA LYS A 99 6.21 15.51 -6.53
C LYS A 99 6.44 15.01 -7.97
N PRO A 100 7.60 14.45 -8.34
CA PRO A 100 7.79 13.88 -9.68
C PRO A 100 6.82 12.74 -9.98
N THR A 101 6.57 11.87 -9.02
CA THR A 101 5.61 10.75 -9.13
C THR A 101 4.18 11.27 -9.27
N VAL A 102 3.77 12.28 -8.49
CA VAL A 102 2.45 12.91 -8.63
C VAL A 102 2.27 13.53 -10.02
N ARG A 103 3.29 14.19 -10.55
CA ARG A 103 3.27 14.75 -11.92
C ARG A 103 3.08 13.67 -12.98
N ALA A 104 3.77 12.54 -12.85
CA ALA A 104 3.58 11.41 -13.75
C ALA A 104 2.15 10.85 -13.67
N LEU A 105 1.62 10.68 -12.46
CA LEU A 105 0.26 10.17 -12.22
C LEU A 105 -0.83 11.16 -12.67
N ALA A 106 -0.54 12.45 -12.79
CA ALA A 106 -1.47 13.43 -13.38
C ALA A 106 -1.76 13.15 -14.86
N ALA A 107 -0.83 12.49 -15.56
CA ALA A 107 -0.96 12.05 -16.95
C ALA A 107 -1.33 10.55 -17.07
N ASP A 108 -1.69 9.89 -15.97
CA ASP A 108 -2.05 8.46 -15.98
C ASP A 108 -3.22 8.18 -16.92
N SER A 109 -3.23 6.99 -17.54
CA SER A 109 -4.30 6.58 -18.46
C SER A 109 -5.66 6.44 -17.76
N ALA A 110 -5.67 6.05 -16.48
CA ALA A 110 -6.87 5.84 -15.70
C ALA A 110 -7.42 7.16 -15.14
N VAL A 111 -8.70 7.45 -15.45
CA VAL A 111 -9.40 8.65 -14.96
C VAL A 111 -9.41 8.70 -13.43
N GLY A 112 -9.56 7.55 -12.77
CA GLY A 112 -9.59 7.46 -11.30
C GLY A 112 -8.27 7.90 -10.66
N VAL A 113 -7.13 7.61 -11.29
CA VAL A 113 -5.81 8.03 -10.84
C VAL A 113 -5.65 9.54 -11.00
N ARG A 114 -5.98 10.08 -12.19
CA ARG A 114 -5.92 11.54 -12.43
C ARG A 114 -6.80 12.34 -11.47
N ARG A 115 -8.01 11.83 -11.18
CA ARG A 115 -8.91 12.43 -10.18
C ARG A 115 -8.32 12.42 -8.77
N ALA A 116 -7.65 11.33 -8.38
CA ALA A 116 -6.99 11.27 -7.08
C ALA A 116 -5.86 12.30 -6.96
N VAL A 117 -5.09 12.53 -8.04
CA VAL A 117 -4.10 13.61 -8.08
C VAL A 117 -4.75 14.98 -7.96
N ALA A 118 -5.81 15.25 -8.73
CA ALA A 118 -6.51 16.54 -8.71
C ALA A 118 -7.21 16.84 -7.37
N ALA A 119 -7.60 15.81 -6.62
CA ALA A 119 -8.21 15.94 -5.29
C ALA A 119 -7.17 16.14 -4.18
N ARG A 120 -5.86 16.05 -4.46
CA ARG A 120 -4.83 16.46 -3.51
C ARG A 120 -4.95 17.97 -3.33
N GLU A 121 -4.98 18.43 -2.09
CA GLU A 121 -4.86 19.86 -1.86
C GLU A 121 -3.54 20.35 -2.47
N PRO A 122 -3.54 21.48 -3.19
CA PRO A 122 -2.31 22.07 -3.66
C PRO A 122 -1.45 22.35 -2.41
N ASP A 123 -0.23 21.82 -2.37
CA ASP A 123 0.79 22.27 -1.42
C ASP A 123 0.77 23.80 -1.46
N GLY A 124 0.32 24.44 -0.38
CA GLY A 124 0.21 25.89 -0.28
C GLY A 124 1.56 26.52 -0.55
N THR A 125 1.76 26.96 -1.78
CA THR A 125 2.87 27.81 -2.24
C THR A 125 2.32 28.64 -3.40
N GLY A 126 1.59 29.69 -3.02
CA GLY A 126 1.60 30.95 -3.77
C GLY A 126 2.80 31.78 -3.34
#